data_AF-A0A444HHB4-F1
#
_entry.id   AF-A0A444HHB4-F1
#
_cell.length_a   1.000
_cell.length_b   1.000
_cell.length_c   1.000
_cell.angle_alpha   90.00
_cell.angle_beta   90.00
_cell.angle_gamma   90.00
#
_symmetry.space_group_name_H-M   'P 1'
#
loop_
_entity.id
_entity.type
_entity.pdbx_description
1 polymer ?
#
loop_
_entity_poly.entity_id
_entity_poly.type
_entity_poly.pdbx_seq_one_letter_code
_entity_poly.pdbx_strand_id
1 'polypeptide(L)'
;ESPRQLMGYLGLVPGERSTGETVRRGAITKAGNGRVRHMLVESAWTYRHPPKVGARKLYRLEQAPPKVREIAWKAQSRLTARYRMLTGRGKRTTVVCTAIARELTGFMWAVAREAQAIRL
;
A
#
# COMPACT_ATOMS: atom_id res chain seq x y z
N GLU A 1 -16.37 3.40 -7.33
CA GLU A 1 -15.44 2.89 -6.29
C GLU A 1 -14.13 3.68 -6.32
N SER A 2 -13.51 3.91 -5.16
CA SER A 2 -12.24 4.67 -5.05
C SER A 2 -11.19 3.94 -4.21
N PRO A 3 -9.88 4.22 -4.41
CA PRO A 3 -8.81 3.60 -3.62
C PRO A 3 -8.91 3.95 -2.12
N ARG A 4 -9.47 5.11 -1.76
CA ARG A 4 -9.68 5.49 -0.34
C ARG A 4 -10.74 4.61 0.32
N GLN A 5 -11.81 4.27 -0.40
CA GLN A 5 -12.84 3.36 0.09
C GLN A 5 -12.25 1.96 0.31
N LEU A 6 -11.41 1.46 -0.60
CA LEU A 6 -10.71 0.19 -0.40
C LEU A 6 -9.80 0.20 0.83
N MET A 7 -8.99 1.25 1.02
CA MET A 7 -8.16 1.40 2.22
C MET A 7 -9.00 1.40 3.50
N GLY A 8 -10.18 2.04 3.48
CA GLY A 8 -11.12 2.09 4.58
C GLY A 8 -11.72 0.72 4.90
N TYR A 9 -12.15 0.01 3.86
CA TYR A 9 -12.67 -1.36 3.94
C TYR A 9 -11.66 -2.34 4.53
N LEU A 10 -10.37 -2.19 4.21
CA LEU A 10 -9.29 -3.02 4.76
C LEU A 10 -8.83 -2.61 6.16
N GLY A 11 -9.44 -1.56 6.72
CA GLY A 11 -9.13 -1.09 8.07
C GLY A 11 -7.76 -0.43 8.20
N LEU A 12 -7.21 0.12 7.10
CA LEU A 12 -5.91 0.78 7.03
C LEU A 12 -5.99 2.31 7.11
N VAL A 13 -7.17 2.85 7.43
CA VAL A 13 -7.40 4.28 7.63
C VAL A 13 -7.48 4.62 9.12
N PRO A 14 -6.98 5.80 9.56
CA PRO A 14 -7.23 6.27 10.92
C PRO A 14 -8.73 6.30 11.22
N GLY A 15 -9.11 5.79 12.37
CA GLY A 15 -10.43 6.06 12.95
C GLY A 15 -10.53 7.54 13.29
N GLU A 16 -11.71 8.10 13.08
CA GLU A 16 -11.98 9.50 13.30
C GLU A 16 -13.08 9.64 14.35
N ARG A 17 -12.84 10.48 15.36
CA ARG A 17 -13.85 10.93 16.32
C ARG A 17 -13.94 12.44 16.18
N SER A 18 -14.98 12.90 15.50
CA SER A 18 -15.20 14.32 15.24
C SER A 18 -16.44 14.81 16.00
N THR A 19 -16.35 16.00 16.60
CA THR A 19 -17.43 16.64 17.36
C THR A 19 -17.41 18.14 17.04
N GLY A 20 -18.51 18.68 16.54
CA GLY A 20 -18.54 20.06 16.03
C GLY A 20 -17.47 20.28 14.96
N GLU A 21 -16.63 21.31 15.14
CA GLU A 21 -15.52 21.65 14.24
C GLU A 21 -14.22 20.88 14.53
N THR A 22 -14.19 20.07 15.60
CA THR A 22 -12.97 19.35 16.00
C THR A 22 -12.88 17.99 15.34
N VAL A 23 -11.78 17.73 14.63
CA VAL A 23 -11.45 16.41 14.05
C VAL A 23 -10.32 15.76 14.84
N ARG A 24 -10.59 14.62 15.50
CA ARG A 24 -9.55 13.81 16.17
C ARG A 24 -9.35 12.50 15.44
N ARG A 25 -8.13 12.26 14.94
CA ARG A 25 -7.75 10.99 14.28
C ARG A 25 -6.94 10.13 15.24
N GLY A 26 -7.36 8.88 15.40
CA GLY A 26 -6.74 7.90 16.28
C GLY A 26 -5.99 6.81 15.53
N ALA A 27 -5.91 5.63 16.14
CA ALA A 27 -5.37 4.42 15.51
C ALA A 27 -6.15 4.04 14.25
N ILE A 28 -5.59 3.14 13.43
CA ILE A 28 -6.34 2.60 12.29
C ILE A 28 -7.65 1.93 12.74
N THR A 29 -8.68 1.96 11.90
CA THR A 29 -10.01 1.43 12.23
C THR A 29 -10.00 -0.08 12.47
N LYS A 30 -9.04 -0.82 11.89
CA LYS A 30 -8.99 -2.30 11.93
C LYS A 30 -10.25 -2.99 11.40
N ALA A 31 -11.13 -2.25 10.73
CA ALA A 31 -12.35 -2.74 10.12
C ALA A 31 -12.06 -3.75 8.99
N GLY A 32 -13.08 -4.53 8.63
CA GLY A 32 -13.02 -5.52 7.55
C GLY A 32 -12.10 -6.71 7.84
N ASN A 33 -11.48 -7.25 6.79
CA ASN A 33 -10.78 -8.53 6.87
C ASN A 33 -9.38 -8.39 7.52
N GLY A 34 -9.27 -8.90 8.75
CA GLY A 34 -8.02 -8.90 9.51
C GLY A 34 -6.87 -9.67 8.85
N ARG A 35 -7.16 -10.76 8.13
CA ARG A 35 -6.13 -11.56 7.43
C ARG A 35 -5.53 -10.79 6.26
N VAL A 36 -6.36 -10.11 5.47
CA VAL A 36 -5.88 -9.27 4.35
C VAL A 36 -5.05 -8.11 4.89
N ARG A 37 -5.52 -7.45 5.95
CA ARG A 37 -4.75 -6.38 6.60
C ARG A 37 -3.39 -6.89 7.10
N HIS A 38 -3.37 -8.04 7.76
CA HIS A 38 -2.12 -8.65 8.24
C HIS A 38 -1.17 -8.92 7.07
N MET A 39 -1.64 -9.56 6.00
CA MET A 39 -0.83 -9.82 4.80
C MET A 39 -0.25 -8.55 4.17
N LEU A 40 -1.03 -7.46 4.13
CA LEU A 40 -0.56 -6.17 3.60
C LEU A 40 0.52 -5.54 4.49
N VAL A 41 0.34 -5.61 5.81
CA VAL A 41 1.33 -5.13 6.78
C VAL A 41 2.61 -5.98 6.71
N GLU A 42 2.49 -7.30 6.62
CA GLU A 42 3.62 -8.21 6.42
C GLU A 42 4.37 -7.90 5.12
N SER A 43 3.64 -7.70 4.01
CA SER A 43 4.22 -7.32 2.72
C SER A 43 4.97 -5.98 2.80
N ALA A 44 4.47 -5.03 3.60
CA ALA A 44 5.08 -3.72 3.76
C ALA A 44 6.51 -3.77 4.33
N TRP A 45 6.85 -4.81 5.10
CA TRP A 45 8.20 -4.98 5.64
C TRP A 45 9.26 -5.21 4.56
N THR A 46 8.88 -5.65 3.36
CA THR A 46 9.82 -5.91 2.27
C THR A 46 10.42 -4.62 1.70
N TYR A 47 9.72 -3.49 1.82
CA TYR A 47 10.16 -2.18 1.32
C TYR A 47 11.29 -1.55 2.15
N ARG A 48 11.74 -2.18 3.23
CA ARG A 48 12.98 -1.80 3.91
C ARG A 48 14.22 -2.00 3.03
N HIS A 49 14.12 -2.94 2.08
CA HIS A 49 15.20 -3.28 1.17
C HIS A 49 15.19 -2.39 -0.08
N PRO A 50 16.34 -2.15 -0.72
CA PRO A 50 16.41 -1.46 -2.01
C PRO A 50 15.51 -2.11 -3.07
N PRO A 51 14.86 -1.32 -3.94
CA PRO A 51 14.03 -1.86 -5.01
C PRO A 51 14.92 -2.65 -5.98
N LYS A 52 14.61 -3.93 -6.16
CA LYS A 52 15.31 -4.82 -7.08
C LYS A 52 14.35 -5.79 -7.74
N VAL A 53 14.57 -6.07 -9.02
CA VAL A 53 13.90 -7.14 -9.76
C VAL A 53 14.94 -8.23 -10.00
N GLY A 54 14.81 -9.34 -9.28
CA GLY A 54 15.66 -10.52 -9.54
C GLY A 54 15.16 -11.29 -10.76
N ALA A 55 16.05 -12.04 -11.42
CA ALA A 55 15.77 -12.78 -12.66
C ALA A 55 14.47 -13.60 -12.62
N ARG A 56 14.20 -14.32 -11.51
CA ARG A 56 12.97 -15.12 -11.35
C ARG A 56 11.68 -14.28 -11.32
N LYS A 57 11.74 -13.05 -10.81
CA LYS A 57 10.59 -12.12 -10.79
C LYS A 57 10.44 -11.40 -12.12
N LEU A 58 11.54 -11.17 -12.83
CA LEU A 58 11.56 -10.51 -14.13
C LEU A 58 10.65 -11.24 -15.13
N TYR A 59 10.80 -12.57 -15.25
CA TYR A 59 9.97 -13.39 -16.15
C TYR A 59 8.46 -13.18 -15.94
N ARG A 60 8.00 -13.12 -14.69
CA ARG A 60 6.57 -12.88 -14.40
C ARG A 60 6.14 -11.44 -14.67
N LEU A 61 7.03 -10.48 -14.40
CA LEU A 61 6.77 -9.08 -14.68
C LEU A 61 6.68 -8.83 -16.17
N GLU A 62 7.52 -9.48 -16.98
CA GLU A 62 7.52 -9.35 -18.44
C GLU A 62 6.22 -9.85 -19.08
N GLN A 63 5.57 -10.84 -18.48
CA GLN A 63 4.24 -11.29 -18.91
C GLN A 63 3.10 -10.34 -18.51
N ALA A 64 3.35 -9.37 -17.62
CA ALA A 64 2.36 -8.38 -17.25
C ALA A 64 2.27 -7.26 -18.31
N PRO A 65 1.08 -6.68 -18.51
CA PRO A 65 0.90 -5.55 -19.43
C PRO A 65 1.83 -4.37 -19.13
N PRO A 66 2.30 -3.62 -20.14
CA PRO A 66 3.25 -2.51 -19.96
C PRO A 66 2.86 -1.52 -18.85
N LYS A 67 1.61 -1.05 -18.84
CA LYS A 67 1.10 -0.13 -17.81
C LYS A 67 1.13 -0.73 -16.40
N VAL A 68 0.84 -2.02 -16.25
CA VAL A 68 0.93 -2.72 -14.96
C VAL A 68 2.37 -2.76 -14.46
N ARG A 69 3.35 -2.99 -15.35
CA ARG A 69 4.79 -2.96 -15.02
C ARG A 69 5.23 -1.58 -14.55
N GLU A 70 4.79 -0.52 -15.22
CA GLU A 70 5.08 0.87 -14.83
C GLU A 70 4.53 1.20 -13.44
N ILE A 71 3.27 0.83 -13.16
CA ILE A 71 2.67 1.02 -11.84
C ILE A 71 3.43 0.24 -10.77
N ALA A 72 3.81 -1.01 -11.06
CA ALA A 72 4.57 -1.84 -10.13
C ALA A 72 5.96 -1.26 -9.83
N TRP A 73 6.67 -0.74 -10.83
CA TRP A 73 7.96 -0.08 -10.64
C TRP A 73 7.81 1.22 -9.84
N LYS A 74 6.81 2.04 -10.15
CA LYS A 74 6.48 3.24 -9.40
C LYS A 74 6.15 2.93 -7.94
N ALA A 75 5.42 1.83 -7.68
CA ALA A 75 5.12 1.36 -6.34
C ALA A 75 6.40 1.01 -5.58
N GLN A 76 7.27 0.19 -6.16
CA GLN A 76 8.54 -0.21 -5.55
C GLN A 76 9.39 1.00 -5.14
N SER A 77 9.68 1.89 -6.09
CA SER A 77 10.53 3.07 -5.85
C SER A 77 9.93 3.99 -4.79
N ARG A 78 8.63 4.26 -4.86
CA ARG A 78 7.95 5.17 -3.92
C ARG A 78 7.85 4.60 -2.51
N LEU A 79 7.45 3.33 -2.38
CA LEU A 79 7.22 2.71 -1.08
C LEU A 79 8.54 2.50 -0.33
N THR A 80 9.62 2.11 -1.02
CA THR A 80 10.95 2.04 -0.40
C THR A 80 11.45 3.42 0.03
N ALA A 81 11.30 4.45 -0.81
CA ALA A 81 11.69 5.81 -0.44
C ALA A 81 10.90 6.32 0.77
N ARG A 82 9.58 6.10 0.80
CA ARG A 82 8.72 6.49 1.92
C ARG A 82 9.05 5.72 3.20
N TYR A 83 9.37 4.43 3.10
CA TYR A 83 9.79 3.62 4.25
C TYR A 83 11.04 4.23 4.90
N ARG A 84 12.05 4.54 4.08
CA ARG A 84 13.31 5.16 4.54
C ARG A 84 13.07 6.54 5.14
N MET A 85 12.27 7.37 4.49
CA MET A 85 11.91 8.71 5.00
C MET A 85 11.23 8.63 6.37
N LEU A 86 10.24 7.75 6.56
CA LEU A 86 9.52 7.65 7.82
C LEU A 86 10.39 7.05 8.93
N THR A 87 11.19 6.04 8.60
CA THR A 87 12.17 5.46 9.54
C THR A 87 13.22 6.49 9.94
N GLY A 88 13.75 7.27 8.99
CA GLY A 88 14.71 8.35 9.25
C GLY A 88 14.15 9.49 10.12
N ARG A 89 12.83 9.65 10.17
CA ARG A 89 12.12 10.55 11.11
C ARG A 89 11.88 9.93 12.49
N GLY A 90 12.48 8.78 12.80
CA GLY A 90 12.35 8.08 14.09
C GLY A 90 10.97 7.46 14.34
N LYS A 91 10.14 7.26 13.31
CA LYS A 91 8.83 6.62 13.50
C LYS A 91 9.01 5.13 13.82
N ARG A 92 8.22 4.63 14.78
CA ARG A 92 8.16 3.20 15.10
C ARG A 92 7.91 2.38 13.84
N THR A 93 8.67 1.30 13.64
CA THR A 93 8.61 0.49 12.40
C THR A 93 7.21 -0.05 12.11
N THR A 94 6.44 -0.40 13.15
CA THR A 94 5.03 -0.83 13.00
C THR A 94 4.13 0.25 12.41
N VAL A 95 4.35 1.53 12.78
CA VAL A 95 3.64 2.69 12.20
C VAL A 95 4.08 2.90 10.75
N VAL A 96 5.38 2.75 10.47
CA VAL A 96 5.92 2.81 9.10
C VAL A 96 5.27 1.75 8.22
N CYS A 97 5.32 0.47 8.60
CA CYS A 97 4.71 -0.62 7.84
C CYS A 97 3.21 -0.41 7.64
N THR A 98 2.49 0.10 8.64
CA THR A 98 1.06 0.40 8.49
C THR A 98 0.81 1.49 7.44
N ALA A 99 1.62 2.56 7.42
CA ALA A 99 1.52 3.62 6.41
C ALA A 99 1.87 3.12 5.00
N ILE A 100 2.89 2.27 4.89
CA ILE A 100 3.29 1.64 3.62
C ILE A 100 2.22 0.67 3.12
N ALA A 101 1.63 -0.15 3.98
CA ALA A 101 0.52 -1.06 3.63
C ALA A 101 -0.70 -0.29 3.10
N ARG A 102 -1.03 0.85 3.71
CA ARG A 102 -2.10 1.73 3.23
C ARG A 102 -1.81 2.23 1.81
N GLU A 103 -0.60 2.69 1.54
CA GLU A 103 -0.24 3.19 0.21
C GLU A 103 -0.12 2.07 -0.84
N LEU A 104 0.39 0.90 -0.44
CA LEU A 104 0.41 -0.32 -1.26
C LEU A 104 -1.00 -0.68 -1.77
N THR A 105 -2.01 -0.55 -0.91
CA THR A 105 -3.41 -0.77 -1.30
C THR A 105 -3.84 0.14 -2.46
N GLY A 106 -3.35 1.39 -2.48
CA GLY A 106 -3.62 2.32 -3.58
C GLY A 106 -2.98 1.87 -4.90
N PHE A 107 -1.76 1.34 -4.84
CA PHE A 107 -1.09 0.76 -6.01
C PHE A 107 -1.78 -0.52 -6.50
N MET A 108 -2.22 -1.40 -5.60
CA MET A 108 -3.01 -2.59 -5.95
C MET A 108 -4.32 -2.22 -6.65
N TRP A 109 -5.00 -1.18 -6.18
CA TRP A 109 -6.20 -0.67 -6.83
C TRP A 109 -5.90 -0.16 -8.25
N ALA A 110 -4.81 0.59 -8.44
CA ALA A 110 -4.41 1.07 -9.76
C ALA A 110 -4.09 -0.08 -10.72
N VAL A 111 -3.36 -1.11 -10.26
CA VAL A 111 -3.09 -2.32 -11.04
C VAL A 111 -4.39 -3.05 -11.41
N ALA A 112 -5.32 -3.20 -10.46
CA ALA A 112 -6.60 -3.87 -10.70
C ALA A 112 -7.44 -3.15 -11.75
N ARG A 113 -7.41 -1.81 -11.77
CA ARG A 113 -8.10 -0.99 -12.80
C ARG A 113 -7.51 -1.19 -14.19
N GLU A 114 -6.19 -1.16 -14.32
CA GLU A 114 -5.53 -1.44 -15.59
C GLU A 114 -5.79 -2.89 -16.06
N ALA A 115 -5.71 -3.86 -15.15
CA ALA A 115 -5.97 -5.27 -15.48
C ALA A 115 -7.42 -5.52 -15.91
N GLN A 116 -8.39 -4.77 -15.37
CA GLN A 116 -9.77 -4.87 -15.80
C GLN A 116 -10.02 -4.21 -17.16
N ALA A 117 -9.37 -3.08 -17.44
CA ALA A 117 -9.48 -2.41 -18.73
C ALA A 117 -8.93 -3.26 -19.90
N ILE A 118 -8.02 -4.20 -19.62
CA ILE A 118 -7.44 -5.11 -20.61
C ILE A 118 -8.34 -6.33 -20.87
N ARG A 119 -9.25 -6.65 -19.96
CA ARG A 119 -10.20 -7.77 -20.08
C ARG A 119 -11.50 -7.39 -20.80
N LEU A 120 -11.72 -6.09 -21.02
CA LEU A 120 -12.84 -5.53 -21.77
C LEU A 120 -12.37 -5.19 -23.19
#